data_AF-A0A0N7JVB7-F1
#
_entry.id   AF-A0A0N7JVB7-F1
#
_cell.length_a   1.000
_cell.length_b   1.000
_cell.length_c   1.000
_cell.angle_alpha   90.00
_cell.angle_beta   90.00
_cell.angle_gamma   90.00
#
_symmetry.space_group_name_H-M   'P 1'
#
loop_
_entity.id
_entity.type
_entity.pdbx_description
1 polymer ?
#
loop_
_entity_poly.entity_id
_entity_poly.type
_entity_poly.pdbx_seq_one_letter_code
_entity_poly.pdbx_strand_id
1 'polypeptide(L)' 'MPKTVRTAEQIRDELQNRVTKIAADVPGALRVRIPLPERHPPDASGRNWNMVPLNDLGVDCAHYVQKAIEDMRSEFVLPD' A
#
# COMPACT_ATOMS: atom_id res chain seq x y z
N MET A 1 -9.84 1.74 15.28
CA MET A 1 -10.11 3.08 14.71
C MET A 1 -11.16 2.94 13.62
N PRO A 2 -12.05 3.93 13.38
CA PRO A 2 -12.93 3.90 12.22
C PRO A 2 -12.08 3.94 10.94
N LYS A 3 -12.41 3.09 9.97
CA LYS A 3 -11.68 3.07 8.69
C LYS A 3 -12.00 4.32 7.89
N THR A 4 -10.97 4.94 7.33
CA THR A 4 -11.11 6.15 6.51
C THR A 4 -11.35 5.75 5.06
N VAL A 5 -12.36 6.35 4.44
CA VAL A 5 -12.63 6.12 3.01
C VAL A 5 -11.65 6.93 2.18
N ARG A 6 -10.89 6.27 1.29
CA ARG A 6 -9.95 6.91 0.37
C ARG A 6 -10.05 6.30 -1.03
N THR A 7 -9.89 7.12 -2.06
CA THR A 7 -9.87 6.64 -3.45
C THR A 7 -8.63 5.81 -3.73
N ALA A 8 -8.68 4.97 -4.77
CA ALA A 8 -7.55 4.13 -5.17
C ALA A 8 -6.27 4.95 -5.40
N GLU A 9 -6.41 6.16 -5.98
CA GLU A 9 -5.30 7.08 -6.20
C GLU A 9 -4.73 7.62 -4.88
N GLN A 10 -5.57 8.00 -3.92
CA GLN A 10 -5.10 8.46 -2.61
C GLN A 10 -4.40 7.36 -1.81
N ILE A 11 -4.86 6.12 -1.93
CA ILE A 11 -4.21 4.95 -1.30
C ILE A 11 -2.87 4.70 -1.98
N ARG A 12 -2.80 4.76 -3.32
CA ARG A 12 -1.53 4.62 -4.05
C ARG A 12 -0.53 5.71 -3.67
N ASP A 13 -0.94 6.97 -3.68
CA ASP A 13 -0.08 8.12 -3.35
C ASP A 13 0.43 8.05 -1.90
N GLU A 14 -0.43 7.66 -0.95
CA GLU A 14 0.00 7.48 0.45
C GLU A 14 0.99 6.32 0.59
N LEU A 15 0.76 5.20 -0.10
CA LEU A 15 1.71 4.08 -0.09
C LEU A 15 3.04 4.50 -0.73
N GLN A 16 3.01 5.23 -1.85
CA GLN A 16 4.20 5.75 -2.51
C GLN A 16 4.97 6.72 -1.60
N ASN A 17 4.28 7.58 -0.87
CA ASN A 17 4.88 8.48 0.12
C ASN A 17 5.54 7.70 1.26
N ARG A 18 4.87 6.69 1.82
CA ARG A 18 5.43 5.83 2.88
C ARG A 18 6.66 5.06 2.39
N VAL A 19 6.60 4.48 1.19
CA VAL A 19 7.73 3.76 0.57
C VAL A 19 8.89 4.69 0.26
N THR A 20 8.63 5.90 -0.25
CA THR A 20 9.67 6.91 -0.51
C THR A 20 10.37 7.33 0.77
N LYS A 21 9.63 7.49 1.88
CA LYS A 21 10.23 7.77 3.20
C LYS A 21 11.12 6.62 3.68
N ILE A 22 10.66 5.37 3.56
CA ILE A 22 11.47 4.19 3.92
C ILE A 22 12.74 4.13 3.04
N ALA A 23 12.62 4.42 1.75
CA ALA A 23 13.74 4.44 0.82
C ALA A 23 14.70 5.63 1.01
N ALA A 24 14.27 6.72 1.67
CA ALA A 24 15.17 7.83 2.00
C ALA A 24 16.20 7.42 3.07
N ASP A 25 15.82 6.52 3.97
CA ASP A 25 16.71 5.93 4.98
C ASP A 25 17.61 4.80 4.41
N VAL A 26 17.36 4.34 3.17
CA VAL A 26 18.13 3.28 2.51
C VAL A 26 18.86 3.83 1.28
N PRO A 27 20.19 3.96 1.28
CA PRO A 27 20.93 4.46 0.11
C PRO A 27 20.71 3.53 -1.10
N GLY A 28 20.14 4.07 -2.18
CA GLY A 28 19.69 3.30 -3.35
C GLY A 28 18.26 3.60 -3.82
N ALA A 29 17.61 4.63 -3.25
CA ALA A 29 16.33 5.23 -3.64
C ALA A 29 15.53 4.43 -4.67
N LEU A 30 14.79 3.45 -4.17
CA LEU A 30 13.93 2.58 -4.94
C LEU A 30 12.86 3.41 -5.68
N ARG A 31 13.04 3.59 -7.00
CA ARG A 31 12.02 4.14 -7.90
C ARG A 31 10.95 3.09 -8.18
N VAL A 32 10.17 2.76 -7.16
CA VAL A 32 9.12 1.76 -7.27
C VAL A 32 7.86 2.44 -7.74
N ARG A 33 7.33 1.93 -8.85
CA ARG A 33 6.02 2.34 -9.32
C ARG A 33 4.96 1.54 -8.57
N ILE A 34 4.32 2.18 -7.59
CA ILE A 34 3.21 1.58 -6.85
C ILE A 34 1.97 1.53 -7.78
N PRO A 35 1.39 0.35 -8.02
CA PRO A 35 0.18 0.17 -8.81
C PRO A 35 -1.04 0.69 -8.04
N LEU A 36 -2.16 0.84 -8.76
CA LEU A 36 -3.43 1.12 -8.08
C LEU A 36 -3.88 -0.12 -7.29
N PRO A 37 -4.51 0.07 -6.12
CA PRO A 37 -5.12 -1.03 -5.40
C PRO A 37 -6.28 -1.64 -6.20
N GLU A 38 -6.33 -2.96 -6.24
CA GLU A 38 -7.45 -3.70 -6.80
C GLU A 38 -8.55 -3.83 -5.77
N ARG A 39 -9.77 -3.50 -6.20
CA ARG A 39 -10.96 -3.66 -5.37
C ARG A 39 -11.33 -5.14 -5.28
N HIS A 40 -11.72 -5.57 -4.09
CA HIS A 40 -12.30 -6.88 -3.85
C HIS A 40 -13.51 -6.80 -2.90
N PRO A 41 -14.38 -7.82 -2.85
CA PRO A 41 -15.46 -7.89 -1.88
C PRO A 41 -14.93 -7.75 -0.45
N PRO A 42 -15.63 -7.02 0.45
CA PRO A 42 -15.17 -6.84 1.82
C PRO A 42 -14.89 -8.17 2.50
N ASP A 43 -13.69 -8.32 3.06
CA ASP A 43 -13.34 -9.52 3.82
C ASP A 43 -13.95 -9.51 5.23
N ALA A 44 -13.69 -10.56 6.03
CA ALA A 44 -14.17 -10.65 7.42
C ALA A 44 -13.70 -9.48 8.31
N SER A 45 -12.64 -8.78 7.91
CA SER A 45 -12.12 -7.59 8.59
C SER A 45 -12.67 -6.30 7.97
N GLY A 46 -13.54 -6.35 6.98
CA GLY A 46 -14.11 -5.21 6.26
C GLY A 46 -13.11 -4.49 5.36
N ARG A 47 -12.07 -5.17 4.88
CA ARG A 47 -11.08 -4.65 3.92
C ARG A 47 -11.60 -4.96 2.52
N ASN A 48 -11.62 -3.98 1.62
CA ASN A 48 -12.21 -4.11 0.28
C ASN A 48 -11.20 -3.85 -0.85
N TRP A 49 -9.91 -3.91 -0.55
CA TRP A 49 -8.86 -3.72 -1.54
C TRP A 49 -7.55 -4.43 -1.18
N ASN A 50 -6.76 -4.71 -2.21
CA ASN A 50 -5.42 -5.27 -2.10
C ASN A 50 -4.48 -4.68 -3.17
N MET A 51 -3.17 -4.73 -2.95
CA MET A 51 -2.19 -4.38 -4.00
C MET A 51 -1.81 -5.62 -4.79
N VAL A 52 -1.58 -5.46 -6.10
CA VAL A 52 -0.95 -6.52 -6.91
C VAL A 52 0.49 -6.77 -6.42
N PRO A 53 1.01 -8.00 -6.55
CA PRO A 53 2.36 -8.33 -6.15
C PRO A 53 3.39 -7.41 -6.82
N LEU A 54 4.19 -6.74 -6.00
CA LEU A 54 5.28 -5.89 -6.43
C LEU A 54 6.55 -6.77 -6.65
N ASN A 55 6.50 -7.66 -7.64
CA ASN A 55 7.56 -8.65 -7.91
C ASN A 55 8.91 -8.03 -8.31
N ASP A 56 8.94 -6.76 -8.73
CA ASP A 56 10.16 -6.03 -9.08
C ASP A 56 10.89 -5.42 -7.86
N LEU A 57 10.39 -5.64 -6.63
CA LEU A 57 11.05 -5.20 -5.42
C LEU A 57 12.18 -6.15 -5.03
N GLY A 58 13.37 -5.61 -4.75
CA GLY A 58 14.40 -6.35 -4.02
C GLY A 58 13.85 -6.87 -2.69
N VAL A 59 14.34 -8.04 -2.26
CA VAL A 59 13.79 -8.83 -1.14
C VAL A 59 13.64 -8.00 0.15
N ASP A 60 14.62 -7.14 0.46
CA ASP A 60 14.58 -6.27 1.63
C ASP A 60 13.46 -5.22 1.57
N CYS A 61 13.16 -4.67 0.38
CA CYS A 61 12.13 -3.65 0.21
C CYS A 61 10.72 -4.23 0.16
N ALA A 62 10.57 -5.45 -0.39
CA ALA A 62 9.29 -6.14 -0.46
C ALA A 62 8.65 -6.28 0.93
N HIS A 63 9.44 -6.61 1.95
CA HIS A 63 8.94 -6.75 3.33
C HIS A 63 8.40 -5.43 3.90
N TYR A 64 9.13 -4.32 3.74
CA TYR A 64 8.69 -3.01 4.23
C TYR A 64 7.43 -2.51 3.50
N VAL A 65 7.36 -2.70 2.18
CA VAL A 65 6.18 -2.31 1.41
C VAL A 65 4.97 -3.17 1.78
N GLN A 66 5.16 -4.48 1.96
CA GLN A 66 4.09 -5.39 2.39
C GLN A 66 3.54 -4.97 3.76
N LYS A 67 4.41 -4.67 4.73
CA LYS A 67 3.99 -4.18 6.03
C LYS A 67 3.19 -2.87 5.94
N ALA A 68 3.63 -1.93 5.10
CA ALA A 68 2.90 -0.69 4.86
C ALA A 68 1.52 -0.95 4.25
N ILE A 69 1.40 -1.90 3.31
CA ILE A 69 0.11 -2.31 2.72
C ILE A 69 -0.81 -2.88 3.80
N GLU A 70 -0.33 -3.77 4.66
CA GLU A 70 -1.16 -4.39 5.70
C GLU A 70 -1.70 -3.37 6.72
N ASP A 71 -0.87 -2.41 7.11
CA ASP A 71 -1.24 -1.28 7.95
C ASP A 71 -2.33 -0.44 7.27
N MET A 72 -2.07 -0.03 6.02
CA MET A 72 -3.01 0.76 5.22
C MET A 72 -4.34 0.04 4.97
N ARG A 73 -4.36 -1.28 4.78
CA ARG A 73 -5.60 -2.05 4.62
C ARG A 73 -6.44 -2.07 5.89
N SER A 74 -5.82 -1.86 7.05
CA SER A 74 -6.53 -1.76 8.33
C SER A 74 -7.08 -0.34 8.56
N GLU A 75 -6.40 0.68 8.02
CA GLU A 75 -6.76 2.10 8.15
C GLU A 75 -7.74 2.59 7.09
N PHE A 76 -7.59 2.13 5.84
CA PHE A 76 -8.27 2.68 4.67
C PHE A 76 -9.17 1.66 3.98
N VAL A 77 -10.28 2.14 3.44
CA VAL A 77 -11.17 1.38 2.54
C VAL A 77 -11.44 2.19 1.28
N LEU A 78 -11.67 1.49 0.17
CA LEU A 78 -12.14 2.14 -1.05
C LEU A 78 -13.59 2.61 -0.86
N PRO A 79 -13.96 3.78 -1.43
CA PRO A 79 -15.36 4.22 -1.50
C PRO A 79 -16.17 3.20 -2.31
N ASP A 80 -17.47 3.08 -2.03
CA ASP A 80 -18.31 2.13 -2.76
C ASP A 80 -18.38 2.44 -4.26
#